data_AF-A0A8C5SSL0-F1
#
_entry.id   AF-A0A8C5SSL0-F1
#
_cell.length_a   1.000
_cell.length_b   1.000
_cell.length_c   1.000
_cell.angle_alpha   90.00
_cell.angle_beta   90.00
_cell.angle_gamma   90.00
#
_symmetry.space_group_name_H-M   'P 1'
#
loop_
_entity.id
_entity.type
_entity.pdbx_description
1 polymer ?
#
loop_
_entity_poly.entity_id
_entity_poly.type
_entity_poly.pdbx_seq_one_letter_code
_entity_poly.pdbx_strand_id
1 'polypeptide(L)'
;MQFFPLAFLALGALLAVRGATGSQRRASEGVFRRRAHRVQQGRCSYTFVLPEADPTPCQTPPGGDPPGINALQRDSPGDPFPPGSDGQPSPRVQQLERILENNTQWLMKLENFIQMNIKTEMAHIQQNVVQNQTAAILEIGTNLLSQTAEQTRKLTNVETQVLNQTSRIEIQLLENSLSTNKLEQQLLVQTSEIHKLQDQNRRAQRKFRGRPRPAPSSS
;
A
#
# COMPACT_ATOMS: atom_id res chain seq x y z
N MET A 1 -30.92 -6.65 -11.70
CA MET A 1 -29.70 -7.43 -11.41
C MET A 1 -28.94 -6.75 -10.26
N GLN A 2 -29.32 -7.02 -9.00
CA GLN A 2 -28.80 -6.32 -7.79
C GLN A 2 -28.33 -7.32 -6.71
N PHE A 3 -27.64 -8.41 -7.08
CA PHE A 3 -27.24 -9.46 -6.14
C PHE A 3 -25.75 -9.48 -5.77
N PHE A 4 -24.94 -8.52 -6.24
CA PHE A 4 -23.50 -8.50 -5.97
C PHE A 4 -23.01 -7.79 -4.68
N PRO A 5 -23.74 -6.86 -4.01
CA PRO A 5 -23.15 -6.14 -2.87
C PRO A 5 -23.23 -6.92 -1.54
N LEU A 6 -24.09 -7.94 -1.43
CA LEU A 6 -24.28 -8.71 -0.19
C LEU A 6 -23.26 -9.84 -0.01
N ALA A 7 -22.69 -10.36 -1.10
CA ALA A 7 -21.70 -11.43 -1.04
C ALA A 7 -20.34 -10.96 -0.50
N PHE A 8 -19.94 -9.71 -0.78
CA PHE A 8 -18.68 -9.14 -0.30
C PHE A 8 -18.73 -8.71 1.18
N LEU A 9 -19.91 -8.36 1.70
CA LEU A 9 -20.07 -8.04 3.14
C LEU A 9 -20.07 -9.29 4.02
N ALA A 10 -20.53 -10.43 3.51
CA ALA A 10 -20.49 -11.70 4.25
C ALA A 10 -19.07 -12.30 4.36
N LEU A 11 -18.20 -12.06 3.37
CA LEU A 11 -16.82 -12.56 3.39
C LEU A 11 -15.91 -11.74 4.31
N GLY A 12 -16.24 -10.46 4.54
CA GLY A 12 -15.53 -9.57 5.48
C GLY A 12 -15.82 -9.87 6.97
N ALA A 13 -16.95 -10.49 7.29
CA ALA A 13 -17.35 -10.78 8.67
C ALA A 13 -16.79 -12.11 9.23
N LEU A 14 -16.33 -13.02 8.37
CA LEU A 14 -15.80 -14.33 8.78
C LEU A 14 -14.29 -14.34 9.08
N LEU A 15 -13.56 -13.25 8.79
CA LEU A 15 -12.12 -13.13 9.11
C LEU A 15 -11.81 -12.29 10.36
N ALA A 16 -12.84 -11.75 11.05
CA ALA A 16 -12.66 -10.94 12.26
C ALA A 16 -12.84 -11.71 13.59
N VAL A 17 -13.07 -13.04 13.55
CA VAL A 17 -13.28 -13.86 14.75
C VAL A 17 -12.25 -14.99 14.80
N ARG A 18 -10.98 -14.64 15.05
CA ARG A 18 -10.01 -15.60 15.62
C ARG A 18 -8.79 -14.88 16.16
N GLY A 19 -8.84 -14.49 17.44
CA GLY A 19 -7.66 -13.94 18.12
C GLY A 19 -7.90 -13.29 19.47
N ALA A 20 -8.86 -13.75 20.28
CA ALA A 20 -9.00 -13.27 21.66
C ALA A 20 -9.43 -14.42 22.59
N THR A 21 -8.53 -15.35 22.87
CA THR A 21 -8.65 -16.27 24.00
C THR A 21 -7.36 -16.23 24.80
N GLY A 22 -7.23 -15.20 25.63
CA GLY A 22 -6.27 -15.12 26.72
C GLY A 22 -7.04 -15.01 28.02
N SER A 23 -7.24 -16.15 28.67
CA SER A 23 -8.02 -16.36 29.89
C SER A 23 -7.66 -15.37 31.00
N GLN A 24 -8.66 -14.60 31.47
CA GLN A 24 -8.60 -13.89 32.74
C GLN A 24 -8.86 -14.91 33.85
N ARG A 25 -7.82 -15.35 34.57
CA ARG A 25 -7.98 -16.03 35.87
C ARG A 25 -7.47 -15.12 36.98
N ARG A 26 -8.40 -14.50 37.71
CA ARG A 26 -8.20 -14.16 39.11
C ARG A 26 -8.62 -15.37 39.93
N ALA A 27 -7.68 -15.90 40.71
CA ALA A 27 -7.97 -16.61 41.95
C ALA A 27 -6.78 -16.36 42.91
N SER A 28 -7.14 -15.93 44.11
CA SER A 28 -6.39 -15.95 45.38
C SER A 28 -5.69 -17.31 45.54
N GLU A 29 -4.58 -17.53 46.25
CA GLU A 29 -4.14 -16.99 47.54
C GLU A 29 -2.75 -17.60 47.82
N GLY A 30 -1.88 -16.92 48.59
CA GLY A 30 -0.78 -17.56 49.31
C GLY A 30 0.62 -17.55 48.66
N VAL A 31 1.52 -16.79 49.31
CA VAL A 31 2.99 -16.98 49.39
C VAL A 31 3.81 -16.71 48.11
N PHE A 32 4.52 -15.57 48.13
CA PHE A 32 5.64 -15.16 47.26
C PHE A 32 5.51 -15.46 45.75
N ARG A 33 4.80 -14.58 45.03
CA ARG A 33 4.78 -14.57 43.56
C ARG A 33 6.13 -14.12 43.00
N ARG A 34 6.99 -15.03 42.54
CA ARG A 34 7.97 -14.67 41.49
C ARG A 34 7.20 -14.36 40.21
N ARG A 35 7.02 -13.08 39.89
CA ARG A 35 6.31 -12.66 38.68
C ARG A 35 7.23 -12.85 37.46
N ALA A 36 7.21 -14.04 36.86
CA ALA A 36 7.97 -14.31 35.64
C ALA A 36 7.31 -13.59 34.44
N HIS A 37 8.05 -12.70 33.80
CA HIS A 37 7.61 -11.99 32.60
C HIS A 37 8.13 -12.75 31.37
N ARG A 38 7.21 -13.21 30.51
CA ARG A 38 7.53 -13.99 29.32
C ARG A 38 7.19 -13.19 28.07
N VAL A 39 8.16 -12.98 27.20
CA VAL A 39 8.00 -12.31 25.90
C VAL A 39 8.23 -13.34 24.81
N GLN A 40 7.33 -13.38 23.83
CA GLN A 40 7.38 -14.32 22.71
C GLN A 40 7.66 -13.55 21.42
N GLN A 41 8.78 -13.83 20.77
CA GLN A 41 9.13 -13.27 19.46
C GLN A 41 9.57 -14.44 18.56
N GLY A 42 8.70 -14.81 17.61
CA GLY A 42 8.97 -15.94 16.69
C GLY A 42 8.95 -17.33 17.37
N ARG A 43 9.86 -18.22 16.96
CA ARG A 43 9.96 -19.63 17.43
C ARG A 43 10.74 -19.83 18.73
N CYS A 44 11.30 -18.78 19.32
CA CYS A 44 12.08 -18.86 20.55
C CYS A 44 11.38 -18.11 21.68
N SER A 45 11.32 -18.73 22.87
CA SER A 45 10.75 -18.11 24.07
C SER A 45 11.85 -17.78 25.07
N TYR A 46 11.96 -16.50 25.43
CA TYR A 46 12.87 -16.04 26.48
C TYR A 46 12.08 -15.72 27.75
N THR A 47 12.60 -16.17 28.89
CA THR A 47 11.98 -15.95 30.20
C THR A 47 12.99 -15.25 31.09
N PHE A 48 12.62 -14.09 31.62
CA PHE A 48 13.45 -13.34 32.56
C PHE A 48 12.81 -13.44 33.94
N VAL A 49 13.62 -13.83 34.93
CA VAL A 49 13.24 -13.85 36.33
C VAL A 49 13.96 -12.70 36.99
N LEU A 50 13.25 -11.61 37.28
CA LEU A 50 13.79 -10.55 38.13
C LEU A 50 13.84 -11.06 39.58
N PRO A 51 14.96 -10.89 40.29
CA PRO A 51 14.99 -11.08 41.74
C PRO A 51 14.04 -10.06 42.38
N GLU A 52 12.99 -10.53 43.08
CA GLU A 52 12.20 -9.63 43.91
C GLU A 52 13.07 -9.16 45.07
N ALA A 53 13.23 -7.85 45.22
CA ALA A 53 13.75 -7.29 46.46
C ALA A 53 12.65 -7.42 47.52
N ASP A 54 12.81 -8.37 48.43
CA ASP A 54 11.94 -8.50 49.60
C ASP A 54 11.92 -7.17 50.38
N PRO A 55 10.74 -6.60 50.70
CA PRO A 55 10.66 -5.61 51.76
C PRO A 55 10.80 -6.35 53.10
N THR A 56 11.96 -6.21 53.75
CA THR A 56 12.15 -6.66 55.13
C THR A 56 11.15 -5.95 56.06
N PRO A 57 10.37 -6.67 56.89
CA PRO A 57 9.55 -6.05 57.91
C PRO A 57 10.46 -5.69 59.10
N CYS A 58 11.02 -4.49 59.08
CA CYS A 58 11.70 -3.95 60.25
C CYS A 58 10.65 -3.54 61.30
N GLN A 59 10.65 -4.23 62.43
CA GLN A 59 9.85 -3.91 63.61
C GLN A 59 10.22 -2.50 64.10
N THR A 60 9.23 -1.62 64.26
CA THR A 60 9.37 -0.34 64.94
C THR A 60 9.30 -0.54 66.46
N PRO A 61 10.30 -0.12 67.25
CA PRO A 61 10.14 0.06 68.69
C PRO A 61 9.24 1.28 68.97
N PRO A 62 8.49 1.30 70.09
CA PRO A 62 7.60 2.40 70.41
C PRO A 62 8.38 3.59 70.97
N GLY A 63 8.25 4.75 70.31
CA GLY A 63 8.51 6.07 70.89
C GLY A 63 9.84 6.71 70.52
N GLY A 64 9.76 7.91 69.94
CA GLY A 64 10.84 8.90 69.93
C GLY A 64 11.42 9.22 68.56
N ASP A 65 11.23 10.46 68.14
CA ASP A 65 11.57 11.14 66.88
C ASP A 65 13.05 11.05 66.41
N PRO A 66 13.33 11.38 65.13
CA PRO A 66 14.49 10.91 64.39
C PRO A 66 15.72 11.81 64.57
N PRO A 67 16.93 11.25 64.41
CA PRO A 67 18.00 12.07 63.89
C PRO A 67 18.88 11.36 62.85
N GLY A 68 19.11 12.06 61.74
CA GLY A 68 20.45 12.19 61.17
C GLY A 68 20.91 11.05 60.27
N ILE A 69 20.68 11.25 58.98
CA ILE A 69 21.14 10.47 57.81
C ILE A 69 22.67 10.44 57.61
N ASN A 70 23.48 10.63 58.67
CA ASN A 70 24.93 10.84 58.58
C ASN A 70 25.75 9.95 59.55
N ALA A 71 25.30 8.74 59.87
CA ALA A 71 25.94 7.92 60.91
C ALA A 71 26.70 6.68 60.44
N LEU A 72 26.86 6.42 59.13
CA LEU A 72 27.56 5.21 58.66
C LEU A 72 28.40 5.44 57.40
N GLN A 73 29.36 6.37 57.43
CA GLN A 73 30.66 6.19 56.74
C GLN A 73 31.64 7.30 57.18
N ARG A 74 32.28 7.10 58.32
CA ARG A 74 33.44 7.89 58.73
C ARG A 74 34.58 6.92 58.91
N ASP A 75 35.40 6.77 57.86
CA ASP A 75 36.76 6.27 58.03
C ASP A 75 37.45 7.19 59.05
N SER A 76 37.95 6.61 60.14
CA SER A 76 38.75 7.32 61.13
C SER A 76 40.19 7.46 60.61
N PRO A 77 40.76 8.68 60.54
CA PRO A 77 42.18 8.87 60.74
C PRO A 77 42.37 9.51 62.11
N GLY A 78 42.40 8.67 63.13
CA GLY A 78 42.76 9.07 64.48
C GLY A 78 44.14 8.52 64.81
N ASP A 79 45.18 9.09 64.21
CA ASP A 79 46.50 9.09 64.83
C ASP A 79 47.33 10.30 64.33
N PRO A 80 47.83 11.17 65.22
CA PRO A 80 48.77 12.23 64.86
C PRO A 80 50.09 11.60 64.43
N PHE A 81 50.33 11.55 63.12
CA PHE A 81 51.66 11.23 62.61
C PHE A 81 52.67 12.28 63.08
N PRO A 82 53.87 11.88 63.54
CA PRO A 82 54.93 12.82 63.91
C PRO A 82 55.34 13.68 62.70
N PRO A 83 55.77 14.94 62.92
CA PRO A 83 56.07 15.86 61.83
C PRO A 83 57.39 15.43 61.19
N GLY A 84 57.31 14.75 60.05
CA GLY A 84 58.50 14.29 59.36
C GLY A 84 58.25 13.07 58.48
N SER A 85 57.31 13.15 57.55
CA SER A 85 57.34 12.29 56.39
C SER A 85 56.81 13.10 55.22
N ASP A 86 57.71 13.45 54.31
CA ASP A 86 57.36 13.91 52.98
C ASP A 86 56.21 13.06 52.45
N GLY A 87 55.17 13.73 51.94
CA GLY A 87 53.89 13.15 51.53
C GLY A 87 53.98 12.27 50.29
N GLN A 88 54.90 11.31 50.29
CA GLN A 88 55.18 10.43 49.17
C GLN A 88 54.27 9.20 49.28
N PRO A 89 53.27 9.05 48.38
CA PRO A 89 52.36 7.92 48.42
C PRO A 89 53.15 6.61 48.29
N SER A 90 52.78 5.58 49.06
CA SER A 90 53.47 4.29 49.01
C SER A 90 53.52 3.75 47.57
N PRO A 91 54.57 3.04 47.15
CA PRO A 91 54.75 2.59 45.76
C PRO A 91 53.60 1.71 45.23
N ARG A 92 52.87 1.02 46.12
CA ARG A 92 51.65 0.28 45.76
C ARG A 92 50.49 1.20 45.39
N VAL A 93 50.32 2.31 46.12
CA VAL A 93 49.27 3.31 45.83
C VAL A 93 49.56 4.01 44.50
N GLN A 94 50.81 4.40 44.25
CA GLN A 94 51.22 4.97 42.96
C GLN A 94 51.04 3.99 41.78
N GLN A 95 51.20 2.69 42.03
CA GLN A 95 50.95 1.66 41.01
C GLN A 95 49.46 1.50 40.72
N LEU A 96 48.62 1.49 41.76
CA LEU A 96 47.17 1.44 41.61
C LEU A 96 46.62 2.67 40.91
N GLU A 97 47.14 3.86 41.22
CA GLU A 97 46.79 5.12 40.56
C GLU A 97 47.09 5.06 39.05
N ARG A 98 48.29 4.59 38.66
CA ARG A 98 48.63 4.38 37.24
C ARG A 98 47.74 3.36 36.54
N ILE A 99 47.35 2.28 37.24
CA ILE A 99 46.43 1.29 36.68
C ILE A 99 45.04 1.91 36.49
N LEU A 100 44.55 2.69 37.46
CA LEU A 100 43.26 3.38 37.36
C LEU A 100 43.26 4.38 36.21
N GLU A 101 44.32 5.19 36.08
CA GLU A 101 44.51 6.15 34.98
C GLU A 101 44.51 5.47 33.61
N ASN A 102 45.17 4.30 33.50
CA ASN A 102 45.19 3.53 32.27
C ASN A 102 43.79 2.98 31.93
N ASN A 103 43.09 2.44 32.93
CA ASN A 103 41.73 1.92 32.74
C ASN A 103 40.74 3.03 32.35
N THR A 104 40.80 4.21 32.98
CA THR A 104 39.94 5.34 32.61
C THR A 104 40.26 5.85 31.20
N GLN A 105 41.54 5.92 30.83
CA GLN A 105 41.94 6.29 29.48
C GLN A 105 41.48 5.27 28.43
N TRP A 106 41.56 3.98 28.75
CA TRP A 106 41.07 2.91 27.88
C TRP A 106 39.56 2.95 27.72
N LEU A 107 38.81 3.18 28.81
CA LEU A 107 37.36 3.34 28.78
C LEU A 107 36.94 4.53 27.89
N MET A 108 37.61 5.67 27.99
CA MET A 108 37.34 6.81 27.09
C MET A 108 37.60 6.49 25.62
N LYS A 109 38.68 5.77 25.32
CA LYS A 109 38.97 5.32 23.94
C LYS A 109 37.92 4.35 23.42
N LEU A 110 37.48 3.40 24.27
CA LEU A 110 36.45 2.44 23.92
C LEU A 110 35.10 3.12 23.69
N GLU A 111 34.72 4.05 24.56
CA GLU A 111 33.50 4.84 24.41
C GLU A 111 33.51 5.61 23.09
N ASN A 112 34.60 6.31 22.79
CA ASN A 112 34.74 7.05 21.53
C ASN A 112 34.67 6.11 20.31
N PHE A 113 35.31 4.94 20.39
CA PHE A 113 35.25 3.94 19.31
C PHE A 113 33.82 3.43 19.10
N ILE A 114 33.09 3.13 20.17
CA ILE A 114 31.69 2.68 20.08
C ILE A 114 30.81 3.80 19.51
N GLN A 115 30.94 5.04 20.01
CA GLN A 115 30.17 6.18 19.52
C GLN A 115 30.42 6.44 18.02
N MET A 116 31.67 6.38 17.58
CA MET A 116 32.01 6.54 16.17
C MET A 116 31.38 5.44 15.31
N ASN A 117 31.47 4.17 15.72
CA ASN A 117 30.86 3.06 14.97
C ASN A 117 29.33 3.16 14.92
N ILE A 118 28.68 3.52 16.02
CA ILE A 118 27.21 3.71 16.02
C ILE A 118 26.82 4.83 15.07
N LYS A 119 27.57 5.94 15.05
CA LYS A 119 27.30 7.07 14.15
C LYS A 119 27.45 6.69 12.69
N THR A 120 28.50 5.94 12.34
CA THR A 120 28.72 5.49 10.96
C THR A 120 27.68 4.44 10.54
N GLU A 121 27.35 3.49 11.41
CA GLU A 121 26.29 2.50 11.14
C GLU A 121 24.92 3.17 10.98
N MET A 122 24.56 4.12 11.85
CA MET A 122 23.30 4.87 11.71
C MET A 122 23.23 5.65 10.40
N ALA A 123 24.33 6.31 10.01
CA ALA A 123 24.39 7.02 8.72
C ALA A 123 24.22 6.05 7.54
N HIS A 124 24.86 4.89 7.61
CA HIS A 124 24.75 3.85 6.58
C HIS A 124 23.34 3.26 6.49
N ILE A 125 22.71 2.95 7.64
CA ILE A 125 21.33 2.47 7.69
C ILE A 125 20.38 3.51 7.09
N GLN A 126 20.53 4.78 7.48
CA GLN A 126 19.69 5.84 6.95
C GLN A 126 19.85 6.00 5.43
N GLN A 127 21.09 5.95 4.94
CA GLN A 127 21.37 6.01 3.50
C GLN A 127 20.73 4.85 2.74
N ASN A 128 20.86 3.61 3.26
CA ASN A 128 20.26 2.44 2.64
C ASN A 128 18.73 2.50 2.62
N VAL A 129 18.11 2.97 3.69
CA VAL A 129 16.65 3.15 3.75
C VAL A 129 16.20 4.17 2.71
N VAL A 130 16.87 5.33 2.62
CA VAL A 130 16.55 6.36 1.63
C VAL A 130 16.74 5.83 0.21
N GLN A 131 17.84 5.11 -0.06
CA GLN A 131 18.10 4.52 -1.38
C GLN A 131 17.05 3.49 -1.76
N ASN A 132 16.69 2.58 -0.85
CA ASN A 132 15.68 1.56 -1.09
C ASN A 132 14.30 2.19 -1.31
N GLN A 133 13.91 3.16 -0.49
CA GLN A 133 12.68 3.93 -0.69
C GLN A 133 12.68 4.66 -2.04
N THR A 134 13.80 5.27 -2.41
CA THR A 134 13.94 5.96 -3.71
C THR A 134 13.82 4.97 -4.87
N ALA A 135 14.45 3.80 -4.77
CA ALA A 135 14.35 2.76 -5.78
C ALA A 135 12.90 2.27 -5.95
N ALA A 136 12.19 2.02 -4.84
CA ALA A 136 10.78 1.61 -4.87
C ALA A 136 9.88 2.69 -5.49
N ILE A 137 10.09 3.97 -5.16
CA ILE A 137 9.35 5.09 -5.75
C ILE A 137 9.60 5.18 -7.26
N LEU A 138 10.87 5.06 -7.68
CA LEU A 138 11.24 5.07 -9.10
C LEU A 138 10.64 3.89 -9.84
N GLU A 139 10.66 2.70 -9.27
CA GLU A 139 10.06 1.49 -9.84
C GLU A 139 8.55 1.64 -10.02
N ILE A 140 7.84 2.18 -9.02
CA ILE A 140 6.41 2.47 -9.15
C ILE A 140 6.16 3.50 -10.27
N GLY A 141 6.98 4.56 -10.32
CA GLY A 141 6.89 5.59 -11.36
C GLY A 141 7.11 5.05 -12.77
N THR A 142 8.14 4.21 -12.96
CA THR A 142 8.43 3.61 -14.27
C THR A 142 7.37 2.60 -14.69
N ASN A 143 6.85 1.78 -13.78
CA ASN A 143 5.77 0.84 -14.06
C ASN A 143 4.49 1.58 -14.48
N LEU A 144 4.11 2.65 -13.77
CA LEU A 144 2.95 3.47 -14.12
C LEU A 144 3.12 4.13 -15.50
N LEU A 145 4.29 4.70 -15.79
CA LEU A 145 4.60 5.31 -17.08
C LEU A 145 4.58 4.28 -18.21
N SER A 146 5.14 3.10 -18.00
CA SER A 146 5.12 2.01 -18.98
C SER A 146 3.69 1.56 -19.29
N GLN A 147 2.87 1.34 -18.25
CA GLN A 147 1.45 0.98 -18.42
C GLN A 147 0.67 2.09 -19.14
N THR A 148 0.93 3.35 -18.80
CA THR A 148 0.29 4.51 -19.44
C THR A 148 0.66 4.60 -20.92
N ALA A 149 1.93 4.38 -21.27
CA ALA A 149 2.39 4.37 -22.66
C ALA A 149 1.75 3.22 -23.47
N GLU A 150 1.62 2.04 -22.88
CA GLU A 150 0.96 0.90 -23.52
C GLU A 150 -0.54 1.14 -23.71
N GLN A 151 -1.22 1.68 -22.69
CA GLN A 151 -2.64 2.02 -22.79
C GLN A 151 -2.88 3.11 -23.82
N THR A 152 -2.00 4.11 -23.91
CA THR A 152 -2.06 5.15 -24.95
C THR A 152 -1.95 4.52 -26.34
N ARG A 153 -1.01 3.59 -26.56
CA ARG A 153 -0.91 2.84 -27.82
C ARG A 153 -2.18 2.04 -28.15
N LYS A 154 -2.73 1.33 -27.17
CA LYS A 154 -3.97 0.55 -27.33
C LYS A 154 -5.14 1.46 -27.74
N LEU A 155 -5.27 2.62 -27.09
CA LEU A 155 -6.31 3.59 -27.39
C LEU A 155 -6.15 4.15 -28.82
N THR A 156 -4.93 4.54 -29.22
CA THR A 156 -4.64 5.00 -30.59
C THR A 156 -4.96 3.94 -31.65
N ASN A 157 -4.71 2.66 -31.36
CA ASN A 157 -5.07 1.59 -32.30
C ASN A 157 -6.59 1.47 -32.46
N VAL A 158 -7.35 1.53 -31.37
CA VAL A 158 -8.82 1.52 -31.42
C VAL A 158 -9.35 2.77 -32.14
N GLU A 159 -8.77 3.94 -31.87
CA GLU A 159 -9.15 5.20 -32.52
C GLU A 159 -8.94 5.12 -34.04
N THR A 160 -7.77 4.67 -34.50
CA THR A 160 -7.51 4.50 -35.94
C THR A 160 -8.41 3.44 -36.57
N GLN A 161 -8.72 2.36 -35.86
CA GLN A 161 -9.68 1.34 -36.32
C GLN A 161 -11.09 1.92 -36.50
N VAL A 162 -11.59 2.65 -35.50
CA VAL A 162 -12.92 3.28 -35.56
C VAL A 162 -12.98 4.29 -36.71
N LEU A 163 -11.97 5.15 -36.85
CA LEU A 163 -11.91 6.10 -37.97
C LEU A 163 -11.89 5.41 -39.34
N ASN A 164 -11.12 4.33 -39.48
CA ASN A 164 -11.09 3.56 -40.72
C ASN A 164 -12.46 2.94 -41.03
N GLN A 165 -13.13 2.38 -40.02
CA GLN A 165 -14.45 1.78 -40.18
C GLN A 165 -15.52 2.82 -40.51
N THR A 166 -15.50 3.98 -39.84
CA THR A 166 -16.37 5.11 -40.16
C THR A 166 -16.19 5.59 -41.59
N SER A 167 -14.94 5.78 -42.04
CA SER A 167 -14.65 6.19 -43.42
C SER A 167 -15.16 5.18 -44.45
N ARG A 168 -15.04 3.87 -44.17
CA ARG A 168 -15.59 2.82 -45.05
C ARG A 168 -17.11 2.87 -45.15
N ILE A 169 -17.80 3.06 -44.02
CA ILE A 169 -19.26 3.17 -43.99
C ILE A 169 -19.72 4.43 -44.72
N GLU A 170 -19.02 5.54 -44.55
CA GLU A 170 -19.32 6.81 -45.23
C GLU A 170 -19.24 6.65 -46.75
N ILE A 171 -18.18 6.01 -47.25
CA ILE A 171 -18.04 5.72 -48.69
C ILE A 171 -19.20 4.84 -49.18
N GLN A 172 -19.52 3.76 -48.47
CA GLN A 172 -20.63 2.87 -48.85
C GLN A 172 -21.98 3.58 -48.85
N LEU A 173 -22.20 4.49 -47.90
CA LEU A 173 -23.43 5.26 -47.82
C LEU A 173 -23.55 6.23 -49.02
N LEU A 174 -22.46 6.88 -49.40
CA LEU A 174 -22.41 7.75 -50.58
C LEU A 174 -22.64 6.96 -51.87
N GLU A 175 -22.01 5.80 -52.03
CA GLU A 175 -22.23 4.91 -53.17
C GLU A 175 -23.69 4.44 -53.26
N ASN A 176 -24.29 4.07 -52.12
CA ASN A 176 -25.68 3.67 -52.05
C ASN A 176 -26.62 4.84 -52.42
N SER A 177 -26.36 6.03 -51.92
CA SER A 177 -27.11 7.23 -52.25
C SER A 177 -27.08 7.53 -53.76
N LEU A 178 -25.89 7.42 -54.39
CA LEU A 178 -25.74 7.59 -55.84
C LEU A 178 -26.51 6.52 -56.63
N SER A 179 -26.43 5.26 -56.20
CA SER A 179 -27.17 4.15 -56.81
C SER A 179 -28.69 4.37 -56.72
N THR A 180 -29.16 4.77 -55.54
CA THR A 180 -30.58 5.06 -55.29
C THR A 180 -31.05 6.23 -56.15
N ASN A 181 -30.29 7.33 -56.24
CA ASN A 181 -30.65 8.47 -57.09
C ASN A 181 -30.74 8.07 -58.58
N LYS A 182 -29.82 7.22 -59.05
CA LYS A 182 -29.87 6.68 -60.41
C LYS A 182 -31.14 5.85 -60.65
N LEU A 183 -31.50 5.00 -59.69
CA LEU A 183 -32.73 4.20 -59.76
C LEU A 183 -33.98 5.08 -59.74
N GLU A 184 -34.02 6.11 -58.90
CA GLU A 184 -35.11 7.09 -58.85
C GLU A 184 -35.31 7.79 -60.19
N GLN A 185 -34.22 8.23 -60.83
CA GLN A 185 -34.29 8.83 -62.16
C GLN A 185 -34.84 7.86 -63.21
N GLN A 186 -34.37 6.60 -63.21
CA GLN A 186 -34.87 5.58 -64.12
C GLN A 186 -36.36 5.30 -63.89
N LEU A 187 -36.80 5.25 -62.64
CA LEU A 187 -38.21 5.05 -62.28
C LEU A 187 -39.09 6.19 -62.80
N LEU A 188 -38.63 7.44 -62.69
CA LEU A 188 -39.34 8.61 -63.22
C LEU A 188 -39.50 8.50 -64.74
N VAL A 189 -38.43 8.15 -65.45
CA VAL A 189 -38.46 7.94 -66.91
C VAL A 189 -39.45 6.84 -67.28
N GLN A 190 -39.34 5.66 -66.67
CA GLN A 190 -40.24 4.53 -66.95
C GLN A 190 -41.70 4.86 -66.66
N THR A 191 -41.98 5.59 -65.57
CA THR A 191 -43.34 6.02 -65.22
C THR A 191 -43.93 6.93 -66.31
N SER A 192 -43.12 7.87 -66.83
CA SER A 192 -43.56 8.74 -67.93
C SER A 192 -43.83 7.97 -69.23
N GLU A 193 -43.02 6.95 -69.53
CA GLU A 193 -43.21 6.09 -70.70
C GLU A 193 -44.48 5.24 -70.58
N ILE A 194 -44.75 4.69 -69.39
CA ILE A 194 -45.99 3.95 -69.11
C ILE A 194 -47.20 4.84 -69.33
N HIS A 195 -47.20 6.08 -68.83
CA HIS A 195 -48.30 7.02 -69.06
C HIS A 195 -48.51 7.31 -70.55
N LYS A 196 -47.42 7.52 -71.30
CA LYS A 196 -47.49 7.71 -72.75
C LYS A 196 -48.08 6.50 -73.47
N LEU A 197 -47.69 5.28 -73.09
CA LEU A 197 -48.24 4.05 -73.65
C LEU A 197 -49.71 3.86 -73.26
N GLN A 198 -50.09 4.18 -72.03
CA GLN A 198 -51.48 4.13 -71.58
C GLN A 198 -52.38 5.06 -72.42
N ASP A 199 -51.93 6.28 -72.70
CA ASP A 199 -52.65 7.22 -73.56
C ASP A 199 -52.80 6.73 -74.99
N GLN A 200 -51.73 6.16 -75.57
CA GLN A 200 -51.78 5.57 -76.90
C GLN A 200 -52.75 4.39 -76.95
N ASN A 201 -52.70 3.51 -75.94
CA ASN A 201 -53.59 2.36 -75.84
C ASN A 201 -55.05 2.80 -75.70
N ARG A 202 -55.34 3.81 -74.87
CA ARG A 202 -56.68 4.39 -74.74
C ARG A 202 -57.21 4.95 -76.06
N ARG A 203 -56.36 5.61 -76.86
CA ARG A 203 -56.71 6.09 -78.21
C ARG A 203 -57.00 4.93 -79.16
N ALA A 204 -56.16 3.90 -79.17
CA ALA A 204 -56.35 2.71 -79.99
C ALA A 204 -57.65 1.96 -79.62
N GLN A 205 -57.93 1.79 -78.34
CA GLN A 205 -59.17 1.19 -77.84
C GLN A 205 -60.41 1.99 -78.24
N ARG A 206 -60.37 3.33 -78.17
CA ARG A 206 -61.46 4.20 -78.65
C ARG A 206 -61.70 4.00 -80.15
N LYS A 207 -60.65 3.97 -80.96
CA LYS A 207 -60.74 3.69 -82.40
C LYS A 207 -61.35 2.32 -82.67
N PHE A 208 -60.94 1.31 -81.93
CA PHE A 208 -61.47 -0.05 -82.06
C PHE A 208 -62.96 -0.11 -81.70
N ARG A 209 -63.37 0.49 -80.58
CA ARG A 209 -64.78 0.55 -80.16
C ARG A 209 -65.67 1.36 -81.10
N GLY A 210 -65.13 2.35 -81.80
CA GLY A 210 -65.83 3.16 -82.79
C GLY A 210 -65.93 2.54 -84.18
N ARG A 211 -65.37 1.34 -84.42
CA ARG A 211 -65.55 0.65 -85.71
C ARG A 211 -66.97 0.08 -85.80
N PRO A 212 -67.72 0.37 -86.89
CA PRO A 212 -69.04 -0.23 -87.09
C PRO A 212 -68.90 -1.75 -87.15
N ARG A 213 -69.82 -2.46 -86.47
CA ARG A 213 -69.92 -3.92 -86.58
C ARG A 213 -70.14 -4.27 -88.06
N PRO A 214 -69.42 -5.26 -88.62
CA PRO A 214 -69.70 -5.71 -89.98
C PRO A 214 -71.16 -6.15 -90.05
N ALA A 215 -71.88 -5.64 -91.05
CA ALA A 215 -73.27 -6.01 -91.29
C ALA A 215 -73.36 -7.54 -91.51
N PRO A 216 -74.39 -8.22 -90.97
CA PRO A 216 -74.54 -9.65 -91.21
C PRO A 216 -74.75 -9.86 -92.72
N SER A 217 -73.93 -10.74 -93.31
CA SER A 217 -74.13 -11.22 -94.67
C SER A 217 -75.45 -11.98 -94.72
N SER A 218 -76.45 -11.40 -95.38
CA SER A 218 -77.72 -12.07 -95.69
C SER A 218 -77.46 -13.13 -96.76
N SER A 219 -77.51 -14.40 -96.36
CA SER A 219 -77.76 -15.54 -97.26
C SER A 219 -79.21 -15.96 -97.16
#